data_AF-G0AIK9-F1
#
_entry.id   AF-G0AIK9-F1
#
_cell.length_a   1.000
_cell.length_b   1.000
_cell.length_c   1.000
_cell.angle_alpha   90.00
_cell.angle_beta   90.00
_cell.angle_gamma   90.00
#
_symmetry.space_group_name_H-M   'P 1'
#
loop_
_entity.id
_entity.type
_entity.pdbx_description
1 polymer ?
#
loop_
_entity_poly.entity_id
_entity_poly.type
_entity_poly.pdbx_seq_one_letter_code
_entity_poly.pdbx_strand_id
1 'polypeptide(L)'
;MSTTLPLAMLIELAQNKTDEASRRLGQLQRAQIGAAEKLEMLIRYRQEYYDQLQSQMQDGLPSSSWRNFQHFIATLDSAIEQQRAVASQADSRLAHGRSDWQQNKRRLSSFDTLAERARQQQAQLANKREQRSSDEHAARQFRQRMLAAAE
;
A
#
# COMPACT_ATOMS: atom_id res chain seq x y z
N MET A 1 -4.68 -6.72 32.51
CA MET A 1 -3.23 -6.94 32.34
C MET A 1 -2.89 -6.70 30.88
N SER A 2 -2.40 -5.50 30.55
CA SER A 2 -1.99 -5.16 29.18
C SER A 2 -0.66 -5.83 28.89
N THR A 3 -0.68 -6.90 28.10
CA THR A 3 0.51 -7.62 27.65
C THR A 3 1.34 -6.70 26.74
N THR A 4 2.35 -6.04 27.29
CA THR A 4 3.29 -5.21 26.52
C THR A 4 4.13 -6.13 25.65
N LEU A 5 3.79 -6.23 24.37
CA LEU A 5 4.53 -7.03 23.40
C LEU A 5 5.93 -6.41 23.18
N PRO A 6 6.99 -7.23 23.03
CA PRO A 6 8.32 -6.73 22.72
C PRO A 6 8.33 -5.90 21.43
N LEU A 7 9.12 -4.82 21.39
CA LEU A 7 9.17 -3.89 20.26
C LEU A 7 9.50 -4.60 18.93
N ALA A 8 10.37 -5.61 18.94
CA ALA A 8 10.67 -6.43 17.77
C ALA A 8 9.42 -7.14 17.20
N MET A 9 8.57 -7.68 18.07
CA MET A 9 7.31 -8.33 17.66
C MET A 9 6.31 -7.31 17.10
N LEU A 10 6.29 -6.08 17.65
CA LEU A 10 5.45 -5.00 17.11
C LEU A 10 5.90 -4.56 15.71
N ILE A 11 7.21 -4.53 15.46
CA ILE A 11 7.78 -4.25 14.14
C ILE A 11 7.39 -5.36 13.16
N GLU A 12 7.59 -6.62 13.52
CA GLU A 12 7.22 -7.76 12.68
C GLU A 12 5.74 -7.75 12.32
N LEU A 13 4.86 -7.51 13.31
CA LEU A 13 3.43 -7.39 13.08
C LEU A 13 3.08 -6.22 12.14
N ALA A 14 3.72 -5.07 12.31
CA ALA A 14 3.50 -3.90 11.46
C ALA A 14 4.02 -4.11 10.04
N GLN A 15 5.14 -4.82 9.88
CA GLN A 15 5.70 -5.22 8.60
C GLN A 15 4.73 -6.14 7.86
N ASN A 16 4.28 -7.22 8.51
CA ASN A 16 3.31 -8.16 7.94
C ASN A 16 2.02 -7.48 7.49
N LYS A 17 1.48 -6.55 8.30
CA LYS A 17 0.30 -5.76 7.93
C LYS A 17 0.55 -4.82 6.75
N THR A 18 1.73 -4.21 6.69
CA THR A 18 2.11 -3.35 5.57
C THR A 18 2.23 -4.14 4.27
N ASP A 19 2.78 -5.35 4.33
CA ASP A 19 2.92 -6.25 3.19
C ASP A 19 1.56 -6.76 2.71
N GLU A 20 0.66 -7.13 3.63
CA GLU A 20 -0.72 -7.47 3.32
C GLU A 20 -1.47 -6.31 2.66
N ALA A 21 -1.38 -5.11 3.23
CA ALA A 21 -1.97 -3.90 2.65
C ALA A 21 -1.40 -3.60 1.25
N SER A 22 -0.10 -3.83 1.02
CA SER A 22 0.54 -3.66 -0.30
C SER A 22 -0.03 -4.65 -1.32
N ARG A 23 -0.18 -5.93 -0.96
CA ARG A 23 -0.79 -6.95 -1.84
C ARG A 23 -2.24 -6.60 -2.18
N ARG A 24 -3.02 -6.20 -1.17
CA ARG A 24 -4.41 -5.77 -1.35
C ARG A 24 -4.50 -4.54 -2.25
N LEU A 25 -3.62 -3.55 -2.06
CA LEU A 25 -3.55 -2.37 -2.92
C LEU A 25 -3.29 -2.74 -4.38
N GLY A 26 -2.38 -3.69 -4.64
CA GLY A 26 -2.13 -4.20 -5.99
C GLY A 26 -3.35 -4.89 -6.61
N GLN A 27 -4.14 -5.64 -5.82
CA GLN A 27 -5.40 -6.23 -6.29
C GLN A 27 -6.43 -5.15 -6.64
N LEU A 28 -6.58 -4.13 -5.79
CA LEU A 28 -7.49 -3.00 -6.03
C LEU A 28 -7.11 -2.22 -7.28
N GLN A 29 -5.82 -2.00 -7.52
CA GLN A 29 -5.34 -1.32 -8.71
C GLN A 29 -5.67 -2.12 -9.98
N ARG A 30 -5.45 -3.43 -9.98
CA ARG A 30 -5.85 -4.30 -11.11
C ARG A 30 -7.36 -4.28 -11.35
N ALA A 31 -8.16 -4.31 -10.29
CA ALA A 31 -9.61 -4.22 -10.41
C ALA A 31 -10.07 -2.89 -11.01
N GLN A 32 -9.43 -1.77 -10.62
CA GLN A 32 -9.73 -0.45 -11.16
C GLN A 32 -9.38 -0.35 -12.65
N ILE A 33 -8.19 -0.83 -13.04
CA ILE A 33 -7.75 -0.87 -14.44
C ILE A 33 -8.73 -1.71 -15.28
N GLY A 34 -9.02 -2.94 -14.85
CA GLY A 34 -9.94 -3.83 -15.57
C GLY A 34 -11.36 -3.26 -15.67
N ALA A 35 -11.83 -2.54 -14.65
CA ALA A 35 -13.14 -1.88 -14.69
C ALA A 35 -13.17 -0.72 -15.71
N ALA A 36 -12.08 0.06 -15.79
CA ALA A 36 -11.93 1.14 -16.76
C ALA A 36 -11.79 0.62 -18.20
N GLU A 37 -10.97 -0.40 -18.43
CA GLU A 37 -10.81 -1.04 -19.75
C GLU A 37 -12.14 -1.60 -20.27
N LYS A 38 -12.90 -2.28 -19.41
CA LYS A 38 -14.22 -2.81 -19.78
C LYS A 38 -15.22 -1.68 -20.10
N LEU A 39 -15.17 -0.58 -19.36
CA LEU A 39 -16.01 0.59 -19.65
C LEU A 39 -15.66 1.19 -21.02
N GLU A 40 -14.37 1.36 -21.30
CA GLU A 40 -13.90 1.87 -22.59
C GLU A 40 -14.34 0.96 -23.74
N MET A 41 -14.19 -0.36 -23.58
CA MET A 41 -14.64 -1.34 -24.55
C MET A 41 -16.14 -1.21 -24.85
N LEU A 42 -16.99 -1.06 -23.82
CA LEU A 42 -18.44 -0.89 -24.03
C LEU A 42 -18.78 0.42 -24.75
N ILE A 43 -18.09 1.52 -24.41
CA ILE A 43 -18.29 2.82 -25.07
C ILE A 43 -17.87 2.75 -26.54
N ARG A 44 -16.72 2.13 -26.82
CA ARG A 44 -16.22 1.94 -28.19
C ARG A 44 -17.17 1.07 -29.00
N TYR A 45 -17.59 -0.05 -28.45
CA TYR A 45 -18.52 -0.97 -29.10
C TYR A 45 -19.87 -0.29 -29.40
N ARG A 46 -20.35 0.59 -28.51
CA ARG A 46 -21.54 1.40 -28.77
C ARG A 46 -21.35 2.31 -29.97
N GLN A 47 -20.20 2.99 -30.07
CA GLN A 47 -19.90 3.87 -31.20
C GLN A 47 -19.85 3.09 -32.52
N GLU A 48 -19.11 1.98 -32.54
CA GLU A 48 -19.02 1.10 -33.71
C GLU A 48 -20.41 0.61 -34.17
N TYR A 49 -21.31 0.33 -33.21
CA TYR A 49 -22.67 -0.09 -33.50
C TYR A 49 -23.54 1.03 -34.11
N TYR A 50 -23.37 2.28 -33.65
CA TYR A 50 -23.99 3.45 -34.26
C TYR A 50 -23.48 3.70 -35.69
N ASP A 51 -22.18 3.58 -35.91
CA ASP A 51 -21.57 3.78 -37.23
C ASP A 51 -22.06 2.72 -38.22
N GLN A 52 -22.19 1.47 -37.77
CA GLN A 52 -22.75 0.37 -38.56
C GLN A 52 -24.21 0.63 -38.95
N LEU A 53 -25.03 1.15 -38.03
CA LEU A 53 -26.41 1.53 -38.32
C LEU A 53 -26.46 2.66 -39.36
N GLN A 54 -25.63 3.70 -39.21
CA GLN A 54 -25.61 4.83 -40.13
C GLN A 54 -25.27 4.37 -41.56
N SER A 55 -24.35 3.41 -41.71
CA SER A 55 -24.04 2.78 -42.99
C SER A 55 -25.25 2.03 -43.57
N GLN A 56 -25.89 1.17 -42.78
CA GLN A 56 -27.09 0.41 -43.22
C GLN A 56 -28.29 1.31 -43.54
N MET A 57 -28.39 2.50 -42.94
CA MET A 57 -29.47 3.44 -43.23
C MET A 57 -29.36 4.03 -44.63
N GLN A 58 -28.14 4.18 -45.16
CA GLN A 58 -27.91 4.66 -46.53
C GLN A 58 -28.42 3.65 -47.57
N ASP A 59 -28.45 2.36 -47.22
CA ASP A 59 -28.88 1.26 -48.10
C ASP A 59 -30.38 0.91 -48.00
N GLY A 60 -31.11 1.56 -47.08
CA GLY A 60 -32.54 1.30 -46.83
C GLY A 60 -32.77 0.17 -45.82
N LEU A 61 -33.14 0.56 -44.59
CA LEU A 61 -33.22 -0.34 -43.44
C LEU A 61 -34.65 -0.84 -43.16
N PRO A 62 -34.88 -2.16 -43.02
CA PRO A 62 -36.17 -2.70 -42.59
C PRO A 62 -36.59 -2.23 -41.19
N SER A 63 -37.89 -2.03 -40.96
CA SER A 63 -38.44 -1.54 -39.68
C SER A 63 -38.23 -2.49 -38.50
N SER A 64 -38.05 -3.79 -38.75
CA SER A 64 -37.68 -4.80 -37.75
C SER A 64 -36.25 -4.61 -37.26
N SER A 65 -35.30 -4.38 -38.17
CA SER A 65 -33.90 -4.12 -37.86
C SER A 65 -33.73 -2.82 -37.05
N TRP A 66 -34.52 -1.78 -37.36
CA TRP A 66 -34.55 -0.56 -36.57
C TRP A 66 -34.99 -0.78 -35.11
N ARG A 67 -36.05 -1.59 -34.89
CA ARG A 67 -36.49 -1.92 -33.53
C ARG A 67 -35.45 -2.72 -32.76
N ASN A 68 -34.82 -3.70 -33.41
CA ASN A 68 -33.75 -4.49 -32.80
C ASN A 68 -32.58 -3.61 -32.37
N PHE A 69 -32.20 -2.66 -33.23
CA PHE A 69 -31.16 -1.67 -32.91
C PHE A 69 -31.49 -0.87 -31.64
N GLN A 70 -32.69 -0.29 -31.57
CA GLN A 70 -33.14 0.51 -30.42
C GLN A 70 -33.11 -0.30 -29.12
N HIS A 71 -33.59 -1.55 -29.16
CA HIS A 71 -33.55 -2.44 -27.99
C HIS A 71 -32.12 -2.76 -27.55
N PHE A 72 -31.23 -3.05 -28.50
CA PHE A 72 -29.85 -3.39 -28.18
C PHE A 72 -29.09 -2.20 -27.60
N ILE A 73 -29.24 -1.02 -28.20
CA ILE A 73 -28.66 0.22 -27.68
C ILE A 73 -29.14 0.52 -26.27
N ALA A 74 -30.43 0.41 -25.99
CA ALA A 74 -30.95 0.62 -24.64
C ALA A 74 -30.33 -0.35 -23.61
N THR A 75 -30.14 -1.61 -24.01
CA THR A 75 -29.47 -2.62 -23.19
C THR A 75 -27.99 -2.27 -22.97
N LEU A 76 -27.30 -1.83 -24.02
CA LEU A 76 -25.88 -1.47 -23.98
C LEU A 76 -25.65 -0.21 -23.12
N ASP A 77 -26.51 0.79 -23.23
CA ASP A 77 -26.45 2.00 -22.39
C ASP A 77 -26.67 1.66 -20.91
N SER A 78 -27.63 0.79 -20.60
CA SER A 78 -27.81 0.28 -19.24
C SER A 78 -26.56 -0.45 -18.71
N ALA A 79 -25.92 -1.28 -19.54
CA ALA A 79 -24.67 -1.95 -19.19
C ALA A 79 -23.51 -0.96 -18.98
N ILE A 80 -23.43 0.10 -19.78
CA ILE A 80 -22.44 1.17 -19.63
C ILE A 80 -22.64 1.90 -18.30
N GLU A 81 -23.88 2.25 -17.94
CA GLU A 81 -24.16 2.91 -16.66
C GLU A 81 -23.82 2.01 -15.47
N GLN A 82 -24.14 0.72 -15.54
CA GLN A 82 -23.71 -0.25 -14.52
C GLN A 82 -22.18 -0.33 -14.42
N GLN A 83 -21.48 -0.38 -15.55
CA GLN A 83 -20.02 -0.45 -15.56
C GLN A 83 -19.36 0.85 -15.07
N ARG A 84 -19.97 2.02 -15.31
CA ARG A 84 -19.55 3.30 -14.72
C ARG A 84 -19.63 3.27 -13.21
N ALA A 85 -20.73 2.75 -12.65
CA ALA A 85 -20.87 2.58 -11.21
C ALA A 85 -19.81 1.65 -10.62
N VAL A 86 -19.50 0.54 -11.32
CA VAL A 86 -18.42 -0.38 -10.93
C VAL A 86 -17.06 0.30 -10.95
N ALA A 87 -16.74 1.07 -12.00
CA ALA A 87 -15.48 1.81 -12.11
C ALA A 87 -15.34 2.85 -10.98
N SER A 88 -16.39 3.63 -10.72
CA SER A 88 -16.42 4.60 -9.62
C SER A 88 -16.24 3.95 -8.24
N GLN A 89 -16.85 2.78 -8.04
CA GLN A 89 -16.67 2.01 -6.81
C GLN A 89 -15.23 1.46 -6.70
N ALA A 90 -14.63 1.02 -7.80
CA ALA A 90 -13.24 0.57 -7.84
C ALA A 90 -12.26 1.70 -7.52
N ASP A 91 -12.48 2.90 -8.07
CA ASP A 91 -11.70 4.11 -7.75
C ASP A 91 -11.79 4.45 -6.25
N SER A 92 -13.01 4.44 -5.70
CA SER A 92 -13.26 4.69 -4.28
C SER A 92 -12.52 3.66 -3.41
N ARG A 93 -12.62 2.37 -3.74
CA ARG A 93 -11.92 1.30 -3.02
C ARG A 93 -10.40 1.44 -3.11
N LEU A 94 -9.87 1.81 -4.28
CA LEU A 94 -8.45 2.06 -4.48
C LEU A 94 -7.96 3.23 -3.61
N ALA A 95 -8.72 4.32 -3.53
CA ALA A 95 -8.40 5.45 -2.68
C ALA A 95 -8.34 5.06 -1.19
N HIS A 96 -9.32 4.27 -0.71
CA HIS A 96 -9.31 3.74 0.66
C HIS A 96 -8.11 2.81 0.89
N GLY A 97 -7.85 1.89 -0.04
CA GLY A 97 -6.69 0.98 0.05
C GLY A 97 -5.35 1.72 0.09
N ARG A 98 -5.22 2.85 -0.61
CA ARG A 98 -4.03 3.71 -0.53
C ARG A 98 -3.89 4.34 0.86
N SER A 99 -4.99 4.81 1.44
CA SER A 99 -4.98 5.38 2.79
C SER A 99 -4.60 4.34 3.84
N ASP A 100 -5.19 3.14 3.77
CA ASP A 100 -4.89 2.02 4.66
C ASP A 100 -3.40 1.62 4.59
N TRP A 101 -2.86 1.50 3.38
CA TRP A 101 -1.45 1.21 3.17
C TRP A 101 -0.55 2.30 3.77
N GLN A 102 -0.86 3.58 3.53
CA GLN A 102 -0.10 4.69 4.09
C GLN A 102 -0.12 4.67 5.63
N GLN A 103 -1.26 4.38 6.25
CA GLN A 103 -1.37 4.30 7.70
C GLN A 103 -0.51 3.17 8.28
N ASN A 104 -0.53 1.99 7.66
CA ASN A 104 0.31 0.86 8.08
C ASN A 104 1.80 1.20 7.91
N LYS A 105 2.19 1.82 6.80
CA LYS A 105 3.57 2.23 6.55
C LYS A 105 4.07 3.27 7.57
N ARG A 106 3.23 4.26 7.92
CA ARG A 106 3.56 5.24 8.98
C ARG A 106 3.74 4.57 10.34
N ARG A 107 2.89 3.60 10.67
CA ARG A 107 2.98 2.84 11.93
C ARG A 107 4.28 2.04 12.02
N LEU A 108 4.64 1.33 10.95
CA LEU A 108 5.91 0.61 10.85
C LEU A 108 7.11 1.56 11.06
N SER A 109 7.16 2.67 10.31
CA SER A 109 8.22 3.67 10.44
C SER A 109 8.34 4.26 11.85
N SER A 110 7.21 4.41 12.55
CA SER A 110 7.19 4.86 13.94
C SER A 110 7.85 3.84 14.87
N PHE A 111 7.59 2.55 14.67
CA PHE A 111 8.25 1.49 15.46
C PHE A 111 9.74 1.37 15.13
N ASP A 112 10.14 1.48 13.87
CA ASP A 112 11.55 1.49 13.47
C ASP A 112 12.30 2.64 14.16
N THR A 113 11.69 3.82 14.20
CA THR A 113 12.24 4.99 14.89
C THR A 113 12.42 4.75 16.39
N LEU A 114 11.44 4.10 17.03
CA LEU A 114 11.53 3.74 18.46
C LEU A 114 12.64 2.70 18.71
N ALA A 115 12.78 1.72 17.82
CA ALA A 115 13.82 0.70 17.95
C ALA A 115 15.21 1.29 17.78
N GLU A 116 15.38 2.20 16.82
CA GLU A 116 16.64 2.91 16.64
C GLU A 116 17.03 3.71 17.89
N ARG A 117 16.09 4.45 18.48
CA ARG A 117 16.34 5.17 19.74
C ARG A 117 16.72 4.24 20.88
N ALA A 118 16.04 3.08 21.00
CA ALA A 118 16.36 2.10 22.02
C ALA A 118 17.79 1.53 21.85
N ARG A 119 18.19 1.22 20.61
CA ARG A 119 19.56 0.77 20.29
C ARG A 119 20.60 1.82 20.65
N GLN A 120 20.35 3.09 20.30
CA GLN A 120 21.26 4.18 20.63
C GLN A 120 21.43 4.37 22.15
N GLN A 121 20.35 4.29 22.91
CA GLN A 121 20.41 4.36 24.37
C GLN A 121 21.20 3.19 24.97
N GLN A 122 20.98 1.97 24.47
CA GLN A 122 21.74 0.80 24.92
C GLN A 122 23.24 0.93 24.60
N ALA A 123 23.59 1.39 23.40
CA ALA A 123 24.97 1.63 23.01
C ALA A 123 25.65 2.68 23.91
N GLN A 124 24.95 3.78 24.23
CA GLN A 124 25.47 4.80 25.15
C GLN A 124 25.72 4.24 26.56
N LEU A 125 24.82 3.40 27.07
CA LEU A 125 24.99 2.75 28.37
C LEU A 125 26.16 1.76 28.36
N ALA A 126 26.32 0.98 27.28
CA ALA A 126 27.44 0.07 27.10
C ALA A 126 28.78 0.83 27.07
N ASN A 127 28.88 1.89 26.26
CA ASN A 127 30.08 2.73 26.16
C ASN A 127 30.44 3.34 27.52
N LYS A 128 29.47 3.81 28.30
CA LYS A 128 29.71 4.33 29.66
C LYS A 128 30.24 3.26 30.62
N ARG A 129 29.76 2.01 30.51
CA ARG A 129 30.24 0.89 31.33
C ARG A 129 31.67 0.50 30.94
N GLU A 130 31.94 0.42 29.65
CA GLU A 130 33.27 0.10 29.11
C GLU A 130 34.30 1.17 29.50
N GLN A 131 33.95 2.46 29.33
CA GLN A 131 34.79 3.57 29.76
C GLN A 131 35.13 3.48 31.25
N ARG A 132 34.14 3.28 32.12
CA ARG A 132 34.38 3.11 33.56
C ARG A 132 35.31 1.94 33.87
N SER A 133 35.09 0.78 33.24
CA SER A 133 35.94 -0.40 33.43
C SER A 133 37.38 -0.15 32.99
N SER A 134 37.57 0.56 31.87
CA SER A 134 38.87 0.95 31.34
C SER A 134 39.59 1.91 32.28
N ASP A 135 38.90 2.95 32.75
CA ASP A 135 39.42 3.95 33.68
C ASP A 135 39.85 3.29 35.01
N GLU A 136 39.04 2.37 35.54
CA GLU A 136 39.38 1.61 36.73
C GLU A 136 40.61 0.73 36.54
N HIS A 137 40.74 0.09 35.37
CA HIS A 137 41.90 -0.73 35.06
C HIS A 137 43.18 0.12 34.94
N ALA A 138 43.11 1.25 34.24
CA ALA A 138 44.21 2.21 34.15
C ALA A 138 44.61 2.76 35.53
N ALA A 139 43.65 3.12 36.38
CA ALA A 139 43.90 3.59 37.74
C ALA A 139 44.54 2.51 38.64
N ARG A 140 44.16 1.23 38.47
CA ARG A 140 44.81 0.10 39.17
C ARG A 140 46.25 -0.07 38.72
N GLN A 141 46.53 -0.08 37.42
CA GLN A 141 47.89 -0.19 36.90
C GLN A 141 48.77 0.99 37.34
N PHE A 142 48.24 2.22 37.30
CA PHE A 142 48.96 3.40 37.75
C PHE A 142 49.35 3.29 39.23
N ARG A 143 48.41 2.89 40.10
CA ARG A 143 48.69 2.66 41.52
C ARG A 143 49.76 1.60 41.75
N GLN A 144 49.72 0.49 41.01
CA GLN A 144 50.75 -0.55 41.09
C GLN A 144 52.14 -0.03 40.70
N ARG A 145 52.23 0.76 39.62
CA ARG A 145 53.49 1.38 39.19
C ARG A 145 54.04 2.37 40.21
N MET A 146 53.16 3.19 40.81
CA MET A 146 53.56 4.16 41.83
C MET A 146 54.09 3.49 43.10
N LEU A 147 53.47 2.39 43.52
CA LEU A 147 53.95 1.59 44.65
C LEU A 147 55.31 0.97 44.34
N ALA A 148 55.48 0.37 43.16
CA ALA A 148 56.75 -0.25 42.75
C ALA A 148 57.91 0.75 42.55
N ALA A 149 57.62 2.04 42.33
CA ALA A 149 58.63 3.10 42.21
C ALA A 149 58.98 3.75 43.57
N ALA A 150 58.22 3.45 44.62
CA ALA A 150 58.46 3.94 45.98
C ALA A 150 59.22 2.92 46.86
N GLU A 151 59.40 1.69 46.37
CA GLU A 151 60.29 0.66 46.92
C GLU A 151 61.70 0.75 46.29
#